data_AF-A0A8X8ZKX4-F1
#
_entry.id   AF-A0A8X8ZKX4-F1
#
_cell.length_a   1.000
_cell.length_b   1.000
_cell.length_c   1.000
_cell.angle_alpha   90.00
_cell.angle_beta   90.00
_cell.angle_gamma   90.00
#
_symmetry.space_group_name_H-M   'P 1'
#
loop_
_entity.id
_entity.type
_entity.pdbx_description
1 polymer ?
#
loop_
_entity_poly.entity_id
_entity_poly.type
_entity_poly.pdbx_seq_one_letter_code
_entity_poly.pdbx_strand_id
1 'polypeptide(L)'
;MIFSLLFLCLNLSSLFRFSSARGAQLHSYNQSGFDDRNYGISGRRMYSMTDFQMTEEDYNARLEKLAKGYMSNSDLQNAMQEFNSRCPNISRIYRYLFRHA
;
A
#
# COMPACT_ATOMS: atom_id res chain seq x y z
N MET A 1 35.95 -27.25 1.02
CA MET A 1 35.33 -25.92 1.21
C MET A 1 34.78 -25.32 -0.09
N ILE A 2 35.53 -25.35 -1.20
CA ILE A 2 35.08 -24.85 -2.52
C ILE A 2 33.80 -25.53 -3.03
N PHE A 3 33.69 -26.85 -2.93
CA PHE A 3 32.48 -27.57 -3.36
C PHE A 3 31.24 -27.20 -2.54
N SER A 4 31.38 -26.94 -1.23
CA SER A 4 30.30 -26.50 -0.36
C SER A 4 29.82 -25.08 -0.72
N LEU A 5 30.75 -24.20 -1.10
CA LEU A 5 30.43 -22.83 -1.54
C LEU A 5 29.72 -22.84 -2.90
N LEU A 6 30.15 -23.68 -3.84
CA LEU A 6 29.49 -23.83 -5.14
C LEU A 6 28.05 -24.33 -4.98
N PHE A 7 27.83 -25.30 -4.09
CA PHE A 7 26.51 -25.81 -3.79
C PHE A 7 25.60 -24.73 -3.20
N LEU A 8 26.12 -23.89 -2.30
CA LEU A 8 25.38 -22.78 -1.70
C LEU A 8 25.01 -21.72 -2.75
N CYS A 9 25.95 -21.32 -3.61
CA CYS A 9 25.71 -20.33 -4.67
C CYS A 9 24.64 -20.79 -5.67
N LEU A 10 24.67 -22.06 -6.10
CA LEU A 10 23.69 -22.61 -7.04
C LEU A 10 22.28 -22.62 -6.45
N ASN A 11 22.15 -22.93 -5.16
CA ASN A 11 20.86 -22.89 -4.46
C ASN A 11 20.33 -21.46 -4.32
N LEU A 12 21.20 -20.48 -4.04
CA LEU A 12 20.80 -19.07 -3.93
C LEU A 12 20.32 -18.49 -5.27
N SER A 13 20.94 -18.84 -6.39
CA SER A 13 20.50 -18.39 -7.72
C SER A 13 19.08 -18.87 -8.10
N SER A 14 18.58 -19.94 -7.46
CA SER A 14 17.19 -20.39 -7.66
C SER A 14 16.15 -19.49 -6.96
N LEU A 15 16.56 -18.75 -5.94
CA LEU A 15 15.71 -17.78 -5.22
C LEU A 15 15.61 -16.45 -5.98
N PHE A 16 16.61 -16.12 -6.81
CA PHE A 16 16.63 -14.93 -7.66
C PHE A 16 16.08 -15.21 -9.07
N ARG A 17 15.02 -16.04 -9.18
CA ARG A 17 14.21 -16.09 -10.40
C ARG A 17 13.45 -14.78 -10.57
N PHE A 18 14.15 -13.79 -11.11
CA PHE A 18 13.65 -12.64 -11.87
C PHE A 18 12.24 -12.18 -11.50
N SER A 19 12.12 -11.29 -10.50
CA SER A 19 11.04 -10.31 -10.53
C SER A 19 11.42 -9.26 -11.58
N SER A 20 11.04 -9.52 -12.83
CA SER A 20 11.07 -8.49 -13.87
C SER A 20 9.83 -7.62 -13.66
N ALA A 21 9.99 -6.51 -12.94
CA ALA A 21 9.02 -5.42 -12.98
C ALA A 21 9.05 -4.83 -14.40
N ARG A 22 8.28 -5.42 -15.32
CA ARG A 22 8.02 -4.82 -16.62
C ARG A 22 7.27 -3.52 -16.36
N GLY A 23 8.00 -2.41 -16.39
CA GLY A 23 7.44 -1.07 -16.40
C GLY A 23 6.38 -0.98 -17.49
N ALA A 24 5.23 -0.42 -17.13
CA ALA A 24 4.05 -0.30 -17.97
C ALA A 24 4.41 0.25 -19.35
N GLN A 25 4.40 -0.64 -20.35
CA GLN A 25 4.36 -0.25 -21.74
C GLN A 25 2.94 0.26 -21.97
N LEU A 26 2.79 1.57 -22.14
CA LEU A 26 1.54 2.22 -22.51
C LEU A 26 1.14 1.76 -23.91
N HIS A 27 0.44 0.63 -23.98
CA HIS A 27 -0.23 0.19 -25.19
C HIS A 27 -1.67 0.70 -25.13
N SER A 28 -1.91 1.77 -25.88
CA SER A 28 -3.25 2.17 -26.32
C SER A 28 -3.89 0.96 -27.00
N TYR A 29 -4.94 0.41 -26.40
CA TYR A 29 -5.86 -0.49 -27.08
C TYR A 29 -7.29 -0.20 -26.66
N ASN A 30 -8.11 0.06 -27.67
CA ASN A 30 -9.49 0.50 -27.55
C ASN A 30 -10.38 -0.53 -26.84
N GLN A 31 -11.14 -0.03 -25.89
CA GLN A 31 -12.51 -0.36 -25.52
C GLN A 31 -13.13 -1.59 -26.21
N SER A 32 -13.35 -2.66 -25.43
CA SER A 32 -14.55 -3.50 -25.55
C SER A 32 -14.87 -4.22 -24.23
N GLY A 33 -16.03 -3.88 -23.67
CA GLY A 33 -16.86 -4.74 -22.81
C GLY A 33 -16.24 -5.33 -21.56
N PHE A 34 -16.06 -4.54 -20.50
CA PHE A 34 -15.95 -5.10 -19.15
C PHE A 34 -17.36 -5.18 -18.55
N ASP A 35 -17.91 -6.39 -18.54
CA ASP A 35 -19.20 -6.72 -17.94
C ASP A 35 -19.06 -6.60 -16.40
N ASP A 36 -19.34 -5.40 -15.89
CA ASP A 36 -19.34 -5.08 -14.46
C ASP A 36 -20.62 -5.62 -13.80
N ARG A 37 -20.63 -6.92 -13.50
CA ARG A 37 -21.79 -7.51 -12.81
C ARG A 37 -21.51 -8.22 -11.50
N ASN A 38 -20.27 -8.39 -11.04
CA ASN A 38 -20.07 -9.14 -9.79
C ASN A 38 -18.74 -8.94 -9.04
N TYR A 39 -18.13 -7.75 -9.09
CA TYR A 39 -16.97 -7.43 -8.25
C TYR A 39 -17.17 -6.12 -7.49
N GLY A 40 -18.05 -6.12 -6.48
CA GLY A 40 -18.21 -4.94 -5.63
C GLY A 40 -19.08 -5.05 -4.39
N ILE A 41 -19.87 -6.10 -4.24
CA ILE A 41 -20.90 -6.18 -3.18
C ILE A 41 -20.33 -6.61 -1.81
N SER A 42 -19.04 -6.94 -1.71
CA SER A 42 -18.41 -7.25 -0.42
C SER A 42 -17.15 -6.43 -0.23
N GLY A 43 -17.31 -5.17 0.21
CA GLY A 43 -16.18 -4.28 0.40
C GLY A 43 -16.38 -3.26 1.49
N ARG A 44 -17.28 -2.30 1.31
CA ARG A 44 -17.44 -1.19 2.26
C ARG A 44 -18.87 -0.67 2.18
N ARG A 45 -19.75 -1.17 3.05
CA ARG A 45 -20.97 -0.43 3.36
C ARG A 45 -20.53 0.80 4.14
N MET A 46 -20.29 1.91 3.44
CA MET A 46 -20.14 3.21 4.07
C MET A 46 -21.52 3.53 4.64
N TYR A 47 -21.69 3.36 5.95
CA TYR A 47 -22.93 3.70 6.62
C TYR A 47 -23.23 5.17 6.32
N SER A 48 -24.38 5.45 5.70
CA SER A 48 -24.85 6.81 5.53
C SER A 48 -25.01 7.44 6.92
N MET A 49 -24.59 8.70 7.03
CA MET A 49 -24.61 9.52 8.25
C MET A 49 -26.00 9.68 8.89
N THR A 50 -27.04 9.09 8.29
CA THR A 50 -28.45 9.15 8.71
C THR A 50 -28.81 8.16 9.82
N ASP A 51 -28.05 7.07 10.02
CA ASP A 51 -28.45 5.96 10.92
C ASP A 51 -27.63 5.86 12.22
N PHE A 52 -26.70 6.78 12.47
CA PHE A 52 -25.81 6.70 13.63
C PHE A 52 -26.15 7.80 14.64
N GLN A 53 -27.10 7.51 15.54
CA GLN A 53 -27.21 8.26 16.80
C GLN A 53 -26.06 7.84 17.71
N MET A 54 -24.87 8.35 17.47
CA MET A 54 -23.72 8.20 18.35
C MET A 54 -23.14 9.59 18.59
N THR A 55 -22.74 9.85 19.83
CA THR A 55 -22.14 11.13 20.16
C THR A 55 -20.75 11.24 19.51
N GLU A 56 -20.27 12.47 19.36
CA GLU A 56 -18.96 12.72 18.76
C GLU A 56 -17.83 12.06 19.56
N GLU A 57 -17.97 12.02 20.88
CA GLU A 57 -17.02 11.41 21.81
C GLU A 57 -16.91 9.90 21.58
N ASP A 58 -18.06 9.22 21.47
CA ASP A 58 -18.10 7.80 21.20
C ASP A 58 -17.49 7.47 19.82
N TYR A 59 -17.75 8.32 18.82
CA TYR A 59 -17.17 8.19 17.49
C TYR A 59 -15.64 8.31 17.51
N ASN A 60 -15.13 9.32 18.20
CA ASN A 60 -13.69 9.54 18.35
C ASN A 60 -13.03 8.40 19.13
N ALA A 61 -13.63 7.93 20.23
CA ALA A 61 -13.13 6.79 20.99
C ALA A 61 -13.08 5.50 20.14
N ARG A 62 -14.07 5.31 19.25
CA ARG A 62 -14.05 4.20 18.29
C ARG A 62 -12.92 4.34 17.27
N LEU A 63 -12.69 5.54 16.75
CA LEU A 63 -11.58 5.80 15.82
C LEU A 63 -10.22 5.56 16.50
N GLU A 64 -10.03 6.02 17.73
CA GLU A 64 -8.82 5.78 18.50
C GLU A 64 -8.58 4.28 18.71
N LYS A 65 -9.63 3.52 19.04
CA LYS A 65 -9.56 2.06 19.15
C LYS A 65 -9.15 1.40 17.84
N LEU A 66 -9.64 1.89 16.70
CA LEU A 66 -9.28 1.38 15.37
C LEU A 66 -7.86 1.76 14.96
N ALA A 67 -7.39 2.94 15.37
CA ALA A 67 -6.05 3.43 15.12
C ALA A 67 -4.99 2.77 16.01
N LYS A 68 -5.40 2.01 17.05
CA LYS A 68 -4.48 1.33 17.97
C LYS A 68 -3.51 0.42 17.21
N GLY A 69 -2.22 0.72 17.32
CA GLY A 69 -1.13 -0.03 16.67
C GLY A 69 -0.73 0.50 15.30
N TYR A 70 -1.44 1.49 14.74
CA TYR A 70 -0.99 2.25 13.58
C TYR A 70 -0.12 3.43 14.00
N MET A 71 0.71 3.90 13.05
CA MET A 71 1.45 5.15 13.21
C MET A 71 0.50 6.33 13.22
N SER A 72 0.80 7.33 14.05
CA SER A 72 0.16 8.64 13.89
C SER A 72 0.54 9.25 12.54
N ASN A 73 -0.23 10.24 12.08
CA ASN A 73 0.07 10.93 10.83
C ASN A 73 1.47 11.57 10.83
N SER A 74 1.91 12.11 11.98
CA SER A 74 3.27 12.64 12.14
C SER A 74 4.32 11.56 12.11
N ASP A 75 4.09 10.42 12.78
CA ASP A 75 5.06 9.32 12.78
C ASP A 75 5.23 8.73 11.39
N LEU A 76 4.11 8.57 10.66
CA LEU A 76 4.13 8.11 9.28
C LEU A 76 4.91 9.07 8.38
N GLN A 77 4.67 10.39 8.51
CA GLN A 77 5.39 11.39 7.74
C GLN A 77 6.90 11.33 8.01
N ASN A 78 7.29 11.22 9.28
CA ASN A 78 8.69 11.13 9.69
C ASN A 78 9.35 9.86 9.15
N ALA A 79 8.69 8.71 9.30
CA ALA A 79 9.18 7.43 8.80
C ALA A 79 9.35 7.43 7.27
N MET A 80 8.40 8.04 6.54
CA MET A 80 8.50 8.21 5.09
C MET A 80 9.66 9.11 4.69
N GLN A 81 9.88 10.22 5.40
CA GLN A 81 10.99 11.13 5.13
C GLN A 81 12.34 10.47 5.37
N GLU A 82 12.48 9.71 6.46
CA GLU A 82 13.70 8.96 6.77
C GLU A 82 13.98 7.85 5.75
N PHE A 83 12.95 7.12 5.32
CA PHE A 83 13.09 6.14 4.24
C PHE A 83 13.57 6.82 2.95
N ASN A 84 12.98 7.97 2.61
CA ASN A 84 13.34 8.70 1.41
C ASN A 84 14.77 9.27 1.45
N SER A 85 15.23 9.71 2.62
CA SER A 85 16.60 10.20 2.79
C SER A 85 17.64 9.08 2.66
N ARG A 86 17.32 7.88 3.15
CA ARG A 86 18.19 6.68 3.06
C ARG A 86 18.21 6.08 1.64
N CYS A 87 17.11 6.17 0.91
CA CYS A 87 16.93 5.48 -0.37
C CYS A 87 16.48 6.41 -1.51
N PRO A 88 17.18 7.53 -1.79
CA PRO A 88 16.69 8.59 -2.67
C PRO A 88 16.49 8.16 -4.13
N ASN A 89 17.23 7.15 -4.59
CA ASN A 89 17.16 6.67 -5.98
C ASN A 89 16.03 5.67 -6.26
N ILE A 90 15.43 5.11 -5.20
CA ILE A 90 14.38 4.10 -5.30
C ILE A 90 13.09 4.48 -4.56
N SER A 91 13.02 5.70 -4.04
CA SER A 91 11.86 6.21 -3.31
C SER A 91 11.50 7.61 -3.79
N ARG A 92 10.20 7.90 -3.77
CA ARG A 92 9.66 9.22 -4.10
C ARG A 92 8.37 9.44 -3.32
N ILE A 93 8.37 10.45 -2.46
CA ILE A 93 7.19 10.84 -1.68
C ILE A 93 6.27 11.69 -2.57
N TYR A 94 5.07 11.20 -2.87
CA TYR A 94 4.04 11.97 -3.56
C TYR A 94 3.04 12.54 -2.56
N ARG A 95 2.86 13.86 -2.57
CA ARG A 95 1.81 14.53 -1.80
C ARG A 95 0.50 14.53 -2.60
N TYR A 96 -0.12 13.37 -2.79
CA TYR A 96 -1.54 13.34 -3.20
C TYR A 96 -2.51 13.57 -2.02
N LEU A 97 -1.98 13.76 -0.80
CA LEU A 97 -2.70 13.72 0.47
C LEU A 97 -2.62 15.02 1.31
N PHE A 98 -2.05 16.10 0.76
CA PHE A 98 -1.86 17.38 1.49
C PHE A 98 -2.24 18.60 0.65
N ARG A 99 -3.38 18.56 -0.04
CA ARG A 99 -4.00 19.76 -0.61
C ARG A 99 -5.22 20.09 0.25
N HIS A 100 -5.07 21.10 1.11
CA HIS A 100 -6.03 21.63 2.08
C HIS A 100 -6.04 20.92 3.45
N ALA A 101 -5.12 21.36 4.31
CA ALA A 101 -5.41 21.64 5.71
C ALA A 101 -5.33 23.16 5.88
#